data_AF-A0AAJ0HE62-F1
#
_entry.id   AF-A0AAJ0HE62-F1
#
_cell.length_a   1.000
_cell.length_b   1.000
_cell.length_c   1.000
_cell.angle_alpha   90.00
_cell.angle_beta   90.00
_cell.angle_gamma   90.00
#
_symmetry.space_group_name_H-M   'P 1'
#
loop_
_entity.id
_entity.type
_entity.pdbx_description
1 polymer ?
#
loop_
_entity_poly.entity_id
_entity_poly.type
_entity_poly.pdbx_seq_one_letter_code
_entity_poly.pdbx_strand_id
1 'polypeptide(L)'
;MSFSLSSKDIRLEGSKLIAWCQRRDCKTWVFCTIDLNHCLGNTDGKFDVESGGWHQSAVRGKTVLYGTVLRTYLYTRGKQEEEAWLDLDHHVANVDGVLTFHKEAKIPEVSKGPLSLFTLSGSVLKAVRVEEDGKSHFSERDLDSYYGNQDGHFVPDQVHFSRSARNVCLKVDGSSVTLCAELLDRSGEYRSASVDVPISILREVKKVPEPEVRKVREVEEAPPPYKSNAEFDDSDSENGGWATPPTTTDGSEFEG
;
A
#
# COMPACT_ATOMS: atom_id res chain seq x y z
N MET A 1 0.78 8.08 -17.42
CA MET A 1 1.76 7.45 -16.52
C MET A 1 1.20 7.53 -15.12
N SER A 2 1.04 6.39 -14.47
CA SER A 2 0.59 6.33 -13.07
C SER A 2 1.57 7.09 -12.18
N PHE A 3 1.07 7.85 -11.22
CA PHE A 3 1.92 8.71 -10.41
C PHE A 3 2.93 7.92 -9.57
N SER A 4 2.56 6.72 -9.11
CA SER A 4 3.39 5.89 -8.24
C SER A 4 4.75 5.51 -8.83
N LEU A 5 4.82 5.39 -10.16
CA LEU A 5 6.02 5.00 -10.90
C LEU A 5 7.10 6.09 -10.95
N SER A 6 6.66 7.33 -10.85
CA SER A 6 7.52 8.52 -10.93
C SER A 6 7.38 9.36 -9.66
N SER A 7 6.96 8.75 -8.55
CA SER A 7 6.84 9.39 -7.25
C SER A 7 7.51 8.54 -6.17
N LYS A 8 7.99 9.17 -5.11
CA LYS A 8 8.54 8.50 -3.93
C LYS A 8 8.05 9.15 -2.65
N ASP A 9 8.15 8.43 -1.53
CA ASP A 9 7.66 8.88 -0.21
C ASP A 9 6.18 9.33 -0.27
N ILE A 10 5.37 8.47 -0.89
CA ILE A 10 3.93 8.69 -1.08
C ILE A 10 3.22 8.44 0.25
N ARG A 11 2.47 9.43 0.71
CA ARG A 11 1.66 9.33 1.92
C ARG A 11 0.38 10.14 1.83
N LEU A 12 -0.55 9.82 2.70
CA LEU A 12 -1.82 10.52 2.85
C LEU A 12 -1.85 11.25 4.19
N GLU A 13 -2.06 12.56 4.16
CA GLU A 13 -2.27 13.40 5.34
C GLU A 13 -3.68 13.99 5.28
N GLY A 14 -4.61 13.40 6.03
CA GLY A 14 -6.03 13.71 5.92
C GLY A 14 -6.58 13.30 4.55
N SER A 15 -7.00 14.27 3.73
CA SER A 15 -7.40 14.06 2.34
C SER A 15 -6.31 14.39 1.33
N LYS A 16 -5.16 14.89 1.77
CA LYS A 16 -4.08 15.34 0.89
C LYS A 16 -3.12 14.20 0.60
N LEU A 17 -2.99 13.88 -0.68
CA LEU A 17 -1.94 13.01 -1.17
C LEU A 17 -0.67 13.84 -1.34
N ILE A 18 0.41 13.38 -0.71
CA ILE A 18 1.70 14.06 -0.69
C ILE A 18 2.75 13.08 -1.21
N ALA A 19 3.65 13.56 -2.07
CA ALA A 19 4.76 12.78 -2.56
C ALA A 19 5.91 13.68 -3.03
N TRP A 20 7.04 13.06 -3.36
CA TRP A 20 8.06 13.66 -4.21
C TRP A 20 7.89 13.13 -5.63
N CYS A 21 7.53 14.01 -6.56
CA CYS A 21 7.27 13.71 -7.95
C CYS A 21 8.51 13.98 -8.81
N GLN A 22 8.89 13.05 -9.67
CA GLN A 22 9.99 13.22 -10.63
C GLN A 22 9.54 14.10 -11.80
N ARG A 23 10.40 15.03 -12.23
CA ARG A 23 10.20 15.80 -13.46
C ARG A 23 10.54 14.98 -14.70
N ARG A 24 10.17 15.48 -15.87
CA ARG A 24 10.42 14.82 -17.17
C ARG A 24 11.90 14.58 -17.45
N ASP A 25 12.79 15.36 -16.82
CA ASP A 25 14.23 15.19 -16.93
C ASP A 25 14.76 13.89 -16.29
N CYS A 26 13.93 13.16 -15.54
CA CYS A 26 14.29 11.98 -14.76
C CYS A 26 15.38 12.20 -13.69
N LYS A 27 15.74 13.45 -13.39
CA LYS A 27 16.83 13.80 -12.45
C LYS A 27 16.31 14.62 -11.28
N THR A 28 15.36 15.51 -11.55
CA THR A 28 14.83 16.45 -10.57
C THR A 28 13.59 15.87 -9.89
N TRP A 29 13.56 15.94 -8.57
CA TRP A 29 12.41 15.57 -7.74
C TRP A 29 11.83 16.84 -7.11
N VAL A 30 10.51 16.99 -7.18
CA VAL A 30 9.78 18.15 -6.65
C VAL A 30 8.76 17.66 -5.64
N PHE A 31 8.66 18.35 -4.52
CA PHE A 31 7.61 18.09 -3.54
C PHE A 31 6.25 18.49 -4.13
N CYS A 32 5.30 17.57 -4.15
CA CYS A 32 4.01 17.72 -4.78
C CYS A 32 2.88 17.33 -3.81
N THR A 33 1.76 18.02 -3.89
CA THR A 33 0.55 17.71 -3.12
C THR A 33 -0.70 17.90 -3.95
N ILE A 34 -1.69 17.05 -3.74
CA ILE A 34 -3.04 17.19 -4.30
C ILE A 34 -4.06 16.83 -3.23
N ASP A 35 -5.11 17.64 -3.10
CA ASP A 35 -6.21 17.34 -2.19
C ASP A 35 -7.24 16.46 -2.89
N LEU A 36 -7.28 15.18 -2.51
CA LEU A 36 -8.20 14.21 -3.09
C LEU A 36 -9.65 14.53 -2.73
N ASN A 37 -9.90 15.35 -1.70
CA ASN A 37 -11.27 15.72 -1.33
C ASN A 37 -11.97 16.57 -2.38
N HIS A 38 -11.22 17.28 -3.23
CA HIS A 38 -11.79 18.03 -4.35
C HIS A 38 -12.11 17.16 -5.56
N CYS A 39 -11.58 15.94 -5.59
CA CYS A 39 -11.63 15.05 -6.74
C CYS A 39 -12.49 13.81 -6.51
N LEU A 40 -12.63 13.39 -5.25
CA LEU A 40 -13.35 12.20 -4.86
C LEU A 40 -14.52 12.58 -3.96
N GLY A 41 -15.65 11.96 -4.20
CA GLY A 41 -16.84 11.99 -3.39
C GLY A 41 -17.20 10.60 -2.88
N ASN A 42 -18.37 10.53 -2.29
CA ASN A 42 -18.94 9.29 -1.77
C ASN A 42 -20.37 9.15 -2.29
N THR A 43 -20.62 8.11 -3.08
CA THR A 43 -21.95 7.70 -3.50
C THR A 43 -22.29 6.37 -2.84
N ASP A 44 -23.08 6.47 -1.77
CA ASP A 44 -23.65 5.34 -1.03
C ASP A 44 -22.60 4.31 -0.55
N GLY A 45 -21.57 4.80 0.14
CA GLY A 45 -20.53 3.95 0.70
C GLY A 45 -19.41 3.60 -0.28
N LYS A 46 -19.41 4.19 -1.49
CA LYS A 46 -18.41 3.93 -2.54
C LYS A 46 -17.77 5.23 -3.00
N PHE A 47 -16.50 5.16 -3.40
CA PHE A 47 -15.83 6.29 -4.03
C PHE A 47 -16.52 6.68 -5.33
N ASP A 48 -16.78 7.97 -5.45
CA ASP A 48 -17.27 8.61 -6.67
C ASP A 48 -16.19 9.56 -7.18
N VAL A 49 -15.85 9.47 -8.46
CA VAL A 49 -14.79 10.29 -9.09
C VAL A 49 -15.35 11.54 -9.77
N GLU A 50 -16.67 11.67 -9.83
CA GLU A 50 -17.34 12.82 -10.45
C GLU A 50 -17.64 13.94 -9.46
N SER A 51 -17.77 13.58 -8.18
CA SER A 51 -18.07 14.50 -7.09
C SER A 51 -16.86 14.71 -6.16
N GLY A 52 -16.95 15.71 -5.29
CA GLY A 52 -15.98 15.98 -4.23
C GLY A 52 -16.60 15.74 -2.85
N GLY A 53 -15.76 15.71 -1.82
CA GLY A 53 -16.19 15.68 -0.42
C GLY A 53 -16.25 14.29 0.22
N TRP A 54 -15.49 13.31 -0.29
CA TRP A 54 -15.46 11.97 0.30
C TRP A 54 -15.00 12.01 1.78
N HIS A 55 -14.04 12.87 2.12
CA HIS A 55 -13.37 12.86 3.41
C HIS A 55 -14.31 13.24 4.56
N GLN A 56 -15.31 14.08 4.30
CA GLN A 56 -16.35 14.44 5.28
C GLN A 56 -17.26 13.26 5.63
N SER A 57 -17.43 12.34 4.69
CA SER A 57 -18.27 11.14 4.84
C SER A 57 -17.47 9.89 5.22
N ALA A 58 -16.15 10.02 5.36
CA ALA A 58 -15.28 8.94 5.77
C ALA A 58 -15.29 8.77 7.29
N VAL A 59 -15.22 7.53 7.75
CA VAL A 59 -15.10 7.19 9.16
C VAL A 59 -13.72 7.62 9.66
N ARG A 60 -13.71 8.43 10.72
CA ARG A 60 -12.47 8.95 11.32
C ARG A 60 -11.56 7.81 11.78
N GLY A 61 -10.26 7.94 11.50
CA GLY A 61 -9.24 6.98 11.93
C GLY A 61 -9.21 5.66 11.15
N LYS A 62 -10.13 5.43 10.19
CA LYS A 62 -10.15 4.22 9.35
C LYS A 62 -9.61 4.44 7.93
N THR A 63 -9.12 5.64 7.63
CA THR A 63 -8.53 5.95 6.32
C THR A 63 -7.05 5.59 6.33
N VAL A 64 -6.63 4.73 5.39
CA VAL A 64 -5.23 4.31 5.24
C VAL A 64 -4.87 4.26 3.76
N LEU A 65 -3.65 4.65 3.45
CA LEU A 65 -3.07 4.47 2.12
C LEU A 65 -2.13 3.27 2.13
N TYR A 66 -2.46 2.22 1.37
CA TYR A 66 -1.62 1.05 1.17
C TYR A 66 -0.97 1.12 -0.21
N GLY A 67 0.26 1.66 -0.28
CA GLY A 67 0.91 1.95 -1.55
C GLY A 67 0.14 3.04 -2.31
N THR A 68 -0.59 2.67 -3.35
CA THR A 68 -1.44 3.56 -4.16
C THR A 68 -2.94 3.39 -3.86
N VAL A 69 -3.30 2.35 -3.10
CA VAL A 69 -4.69 2.02 -2.82
C VAL A 69 -5.16 2.80 -1.60
N LEU A 70 -6.07 3.74 -1.83
CA LEU A 70 -6.80 4.44 -0.79
C LEU A 70 -7.87 3.50 -0.24
N ARG A 71 -7.77 3.12 1.02
CA ARG A 71 -8.75 2.29 1.73
C ARG A 71 -9.38 3.09 2.87
N THR A 72 -10.70 3.04 2.97
CA THR A 72 -11.43 3.70 4.06
C THR A 72 -12.81 3.07 4.27
N TYR A 73 -13.53 3.54 5.27
CA TYR A 73 -14.96 3.26 5.44
C TYR A 73 -15.73 4.54 5.15
N LEU A 74 -16.75 4.44 4.30
CA LEU A 74 -17.59 5.55 3.87
C LEU A 74 -19.02 5.33 4.38
N TYR A 75 -19.68 6.40 4.84
CA TYR A 75 -21.08 6.30 5.25
C TYR A 75 -21.99 6.23 4.02
N THR A 76 -22.92 5.27 4.04
CA THR A 76 -24.05 5.20 3.12
C THR A 76 -25.10 6.27 3.46
N ARG A 77 -26.12 6.42 2.59
CA ARG A 77 -27.27 7.29 2.90
C ARG A 77 -28.02 6.83 4.17
N GLY A 78 -27.98 5.53 4.45
CA GLY A 78 -28.55 4.91 5.65
C GLY A 78 -27.67 5.02 6.91
N LYS A 79 -26.56 5.80 6.87
CA LYS A 79 -25.56 5.91 7.94
C LYS A 79 -24.91 4.58 8.33
N GLN A 80 -24.91 3.60 7.44
CA GLN A 80 -24.13 2.37 7.59
C GLN A 80 -22.71 2.62 7.08
N GLU A 81 -21.72 1.98 7.71
CA GLU A 81 -20.33 2.03 7.29
C GLU A 81 -20.09 0.96 6.21
N GLU A 82 -19.65 1.38 5.03
CA GLU A 82 -19.25 0.47 3.96
C GLU A 82 -17.77 0.62 3.67
N GLU A 83 -17.10 -0.51 3.45
CA GLU A 83 -15.68 -0.51 3.12
C GLU A 83 -15.48 -0.12 1.65
N ALA A 84 -14.67 0.93 1.42
CA ALA A 84 -14.37 1.44 0.10
C ALA A 84 -12.86 1.41 -0.14
N TRP A 85 -12.49 1.07 -1.37
CA TRP A 85 -11.12 1.09 -1.85
C TRP A 85 -11.08 1.71 -3.23
N LEU A 86 -10.02 2.47 -3.50
CA LEU A 86 -9.77 3.09 -4.79
C LEU A 86 -8.27 3.06 -5.06
N ASP A 87 -7.89 2.51 -6.21
CA ASP A 87 -6.51 2.62 -6.67
C ASP A 87 -6.28 4.01 -7.28
N LEU A 88 -5.44 4.80 -6.62
CA LEU A 88 -5.13 6.16 -7.06
C LEU A 88 -4.34 6.17 -8.36
N ASP A 89 -3.66 5.09 -8.76
CA ASP A 89 -2.93 5.06 -10.02
C ASP A 89 -3.83 5.14 -11.25
N HIS A 90 -5.11 4.81 -11.13
CA HIS A 90 -6.09 4.96 -12.21
C HIS A 90 -6.49 6.42 -12.45
N HIS A 91 -6.39 7.27 -11.44
CA HIS A 91 -6.92 8.64 -11.48
C HIS A 91 -5.88 9.71 -11.25
N VAL A 92 -4.76 9.40 -10.59
CA VAL A 92 -3.69 10.33 -10.27
C VAL A 92 -2.50 10.05 -11.16
N ALA A 93 -2.02 11.10 -11.83
CA ALA A 93 -0.82 11.07 -12.64
C ALA A 93 0.19 12.09 -12.14
N ASN A 94 1.47 11.77 -12.26
CA ASN A 94 2.54 12.76 -12.16
C ASN A 94 2.79 13.36 -13.56
N VAL A 95 2.57 14.66 -13.70
CA VAL A 95 2.81 15.43 -14.92
C VAL A 95 3.91 16.45 -14.64
N ASP A 96 5.15 16.10 -15.00
CA ASP A 96 6.35 16.94 -14.84
C ASP A 96 6.58 17.46 -13.40
N GLY A 97 6.38 16.61 -12.40
CA GLY A 97 6.55 16.98 -10.99
C GLY A 97 5.26 17.48 -10.32
N VAL A 98 4.12 17.44 -11.02
CA VAL A 98 2.82 17.91 -10.52
C VAL A 98 1.82 16.76 -10.48
N LEU A 99 1.25 16.47 -9.31
CA LEU A 99 0.14 15.51 -9.18
C LEU A 99 -1.11 16.10 -9.80
N THR A 100 -1.70 15.37 -10.74
CA THR A 100 -2.92 15.76 -11.45
C THR A 100 -3.94 14.65 -11.36
N PHE A 101 -5.19 14.99 -11.02
CA PHE A 101 -6.31 14.04 -11.01
C PHE A 101 -7.05 14.03 -12.35
N HIS A 102 -7.47 12.86 -12.78
CA HIS A 102 -8.23 12.60 -14.00
C HIS A 102 -9.52 11.85 -13.65
N LYS A 103 -10.66 12.44 -14.03
CA LYS A 103 -11.99 11.86 -13.81
C LYS A 103 -12.18 10.56 -14.57
N GLU A 104 -11.80 10.58 -15.84
CA GLU A 104 -11.69 9.37 -16.64
C GLU A 104 -10.52 8.55 -16.11
N ALA A 105 -10.83 7.32 -15.69
CA ALA A 105 -9.80 6.37 -15.32
C ALA A 105 -8.84 6.23 -16.50
N LYS A 106 -7.61 6.74 -16.33
CA LYS A 106 -6.52 6.42 -17.24
C LYS A 106 -6.05 5.04 -16.87
N ILE A 107 -6.84 4.04 -17.28
CA ILE A 107 -6.42 2.66 -17.44
C ILE A 107 -5.15 2.76 -18.29
N PRO A 108 -3.94 2.60 -17.72
CA PRO A 108 -2.74 2.53 -18.54
C PRO A 108 -2.99 1.41 -19.53
N GLU A 109 -2.72 1.55 -20.83
CA GLU A 109 -3.02 0.47 -21.79
C GLU A 109 -2.35 -0.88 -21.39
N VAL A 110 -1.32 -0.84 -20.53
CA VAL A 110 -0.76 -2.00 -19.79
C VAL A 110 -1.83 -2.84 -19.06
N SER A 111 -2.88 -2.23 -18.53
CA SER A 111 -3.93 -2.85 -17.71
C SER A 111 -5.06 -3.52 -18.50
N LYS A 112 -4.99 -3.52 -19.85
CA LYS A 112 -5.68 -4.54 -20.65
C LYS A 112 -4.94 -5.88 -20.65
N GLY A 113 -3.78 -5.95 -19.99
CA GLY A 113 -3.06 -7.16 -19.63
C GLY A 113 -2.94 -7.33 -18.10
N PRO A 114 -2.55 -8.52 -17.62
CA PRO A 114 -2.63 -8.93 -16.22
C PRO A 114 -1.54 -8.33 -15.30
N LEU A 115 -1.09 -7.10 -15.52
CA LEU A 115 -0.13 -6.41 -14.67
C LEU A 115 -0.73 -5.07 -14.27
N SER A 116 -1.19 -5.00 -13.02
CA SER A 116 -2.05 -3.91 -12.53
C SER A 116 -1.22 -2.78 -11.91
N LEU A 117 -0.11 -3.12 -11.24
CA LEU A 117 0.75 -2.17 -10.53
C LEU A 117 2.20 -2.61 -10.62
N PHE A 118 3.13 -1.67 -10.70
CA PHE A 118 4.54 -1.95 -10.43
C PHE A 118 5.24 -0.73 -9.85
N THR A 119 6.30 -0.96 -9.08
CA THR A 119 7.12 0.09 -8.45
C THR A 119 8.59 -0.34 -8.49
N LEU A 120 9.49 0.63 -8.68
CA LEU A 120 10.92 0.39 -8.66
C LEU A 120 11.53 1.05 -7.42
N SER A 121 12.17 0.25 -6.57
CA SER A 121 12.93 0.71 -5.41
C SER A 121 14.39 0.32 -5.58
N GLY A 122 15.19 1.26 -6.09
CA GLY A 122 16.59 0.97 -6.47
C GLY A 122 16.64 0.06 -7.69
N SER A 123 17.18 -1.15 -7.53
CA SER A 123 17.15 -2.20 -8.56
C SER A 123 15.95 -3.14 -8.44
N VAL A 124 15.19 -3.06 -7.35
CA VAL A 124 14.11 -4.00 -7.04
C VAL A 124 12.81 -3.53 -7.66
N LEU A 125 12.32 -4.30 -8.62
CA LEU A 125 11.02 -4.13 -9.25
C LEU A 125 9.98 -4.98 -8.52
N LYS A 126 8.97 -4.32 -7.97
CA LYS A 126 7.80 -4.97 -7.37
C LYS A 126 6.63 -4.80 -8.31
N ALA A 127 5.86 -5.84 -8.53
CA ALA A 127 4.63 -5.79 -9.30
C ALA A 127 3.48 -6.44 -8.54
N VAL A 128 2.27 -5.89 -8.73
CA VAL A 128 1.02 -6.51 -8.29
C VAL A 128 0.21 -6.84 -9.53
N ARG A 129 -0.18 -8.10 -9.61
CA ARG A 129 -1.12 -8.62 -10.59
C ARG A 129 -2.44 -8.84 -9.90
N VAL A 130 -3.49 -8.21 -10.36
CA VAL A 130 -4.86 -8.56 -9.98
C VAL A 130 -5.39 -9.56 -11.01
N GLU A 131 -5.80 -10.73 -10.54
CA GLU A 131 -6.45 -11.76 -11.35
C GLU A 131 -7.95 -11.44 -11.58
N GLU A 132 -8.58 -12.13 -12.53
CA GLU A 132 -10.00 -11.92 -12.87
C GLU A 132 -10.94 -12.23 -11.69
N ASP A 133 -10.49 -13.05 -10.74
CA ASP A 133 -11.20 -13.36 -9.49
C ASP A 133 -11.04 -12.27 -8.42
N GLY A 134 -10.32 -11.18 -8.72
CA GLY A 134 -10.01 -10.09 -7.80
C GLY A 134 -8.85 -10.40 -6.84
N LYS A 135 -8.19 -11.55 -6.97
CA LYS A 135 -7.06 -11.92 -6.12
C LYS A 135 -5.79 -11.20 -6.59
N SER A 136 -5.10 -10.57 -5.65
CA SER A 136 -3.84 -9.88 -5.91
C SER A 136 -2.65 -10.82 -5.67
N HIS A 137 -1.76 -10.91 -6.65
CA HIS A 137 -0.47 -11.59 -6.56
C HIS A 137 0.65 -10.57 -6.59
N PHE A 138 1.55 -10.68 -5.62
CA PHE A 138 2.73 -9.81 -5.51
C PHE A 138 3.93 -10.56 -6.07
N SER A 139 4.67 -9.92 -6.97
CA SER A 139 5.97 -10.39 -7.44
C SER A 139 7.03 -9.33 -7.16
N GLU A 140 8.22 -9.79 -6.83
CA GLU A 140 9.39 -8.95 -6.61
C GLU A 140 10.56 -9.54 -7.40
N ARG A 141 11.26 -8.69 -8.14
CA ARG A 141 12.43 -9.05 -8.93
C ARG A 141 13.50 -8.00 -8.81
N ASP A 142 14.71 -8.46 -8.48
CA ASP A 142 15.89 -7.62 -8.50
C ASP A 142 16.46 -7.54 -9.92
N LEU A 143 16.33 -6.37 -10.56
CA LEU A 143 16.84 -6.12 -11.91
C LEU A 143 18.37 -6.17 -11.96
N ASP A 144 19.05 -6.04 -10.81
CA ASP A 144 20.51 -6.23 -10.71
C ASP A 144 20.94 -7.67 -11.01
N SER A 145 20.01 -8.63 -11.00
CA SER A 145 20.28 -10.02 -11.39
C SER A 145 20.17 -10.24 -12.90
N TYR A 146 19.67 -9.26 -13.66
CA TYR A 146 19.37 -9.38 -15.09
C TYR A 146 20.16 -8.41 -15.95
N TYR A 147 20.56 -7.27 -15.38
CA TYR A 147 21.28 -6.23 -16.10
C TYR A 147 22.59 -5.86 -15.41
N GLY A 148 23.62 -5.70 -16.24
CA GLY A 148 24.87 -5.06 -15.88
C GLY A 148 25.06 -3.74 -16.63
N ASN A 149 26.17 -3.08 -16.36
CA ASN A 149 26.61 -1.89 -17.07
C ASN A 149 27.92 -2.20 -17.82
N GLN A 150 27.91 -2.02 -19.14
CA GLN A 150 29.12 -2.07 -19.95
C GLN A 150 29.29 -0.74 -20.69
N ASP A 151 30.25 0.04 -20.23
CA ASP A 151 30.64 1.31 -20.86
C ASP A 151 29.47 2.31 -21.04
N GLY A 152 28.63 2.44 -19.99
CA GLY A 152 27.49 3.35 -20.00
C GLY A 152 26.24 2.77 -20.66
N HIS A 153 26.19 1.46 -20.92
CA HIS A 153 25.06 0.78 -21.55
C HIS A 153 24.55 -0.38 -20.70
N PHE A 154 23.22 -0.56 -20.67
CA PHE A 154 22.60 -1.75 -20.10
C PHE A 154 22.95 -2.97 -20.93
N VAL A 155 23.46 -4.01 -20.29
CA VAL A 155 23.71 -5.31 -20.94
C VAL A 155 22.89 -6.38 -20.24
N PRO A 156 21.99 -7.08 -20.96
CA PRO A 156 21.23 -8.19 -20.40
C PRO A 156 22.15 -9.37 -20.05
N ASP A 157 21.70 -10.23 -19.14
CA ASP A 157 22.43 -11.39 -18.62
C ASP A 157 23.78 -11.05 -17.96
N GLN A 158 23.96 -9.78 -17.62
CA GLN A 158 24.98 -9.33 -16.69
C GLN A 158 24.34 -8.94 -15.36
N VAL A 159 25.17 -8.61 -14.37
CA VAL A 159 24.72 -8.31 -13.02
C VAL A 159 25.22 -6.98 -12.51
N HIS A 160 24.53 -6.45 -11.50
CA HIS A 160 24.96 -5.32 -10.69
C HIS A 160 25.04 -3.97 -11.40
N PHE A 161 24.14 -3.67 -12.35
CA PHE A 161 24.10 -2.35 -12.98
C PHE A 161 24.00 -1.24 -11.92
N SER A 162 23.23 -1.45 -10.84
CA SER A 162 22.92 -0.44 -9.83
C SER A 162 24.16 0.16 -9.16
N ARG A 163 25.26 -0.61 -9.06
CA ARG A 163 26.53 -0.16 -8.45
C ARG A 163 27.18 0.99 -9.20
N SER A 164 26.86 1.11 -10.49
CA SER A 164 27.40 2.10 -11.41
C SER A 164 26.31 2.97 -12.02
N ALA A 165 25.10 2.88 -11.48
CA ALA A 165 23.93 3.58 -11.97
C ALA A 165 23.48 4.67 -10.99
N ARG A 166 22.89 5.72 -11.54
CA ARG A 166 22.13 6.71 -10.78
C ARG A 166 20.90 7.15 -11.56
N ASN A 167 19.99 7.84 -10.90
CA ASN A 167 18.75 8.34 -11.52
C ASN A 167 17.95 7.22 -12.23
N VAL A 168 17.92 6.04 -11.59
CA VAL A 168 17.20 4.86 -12.10
C VAL A 168 15.70 5.09 -11.98
N CYS A 169 14.95 4.86 -13.05
CA CYS A 169 13.49 4.95 -13.07
C CYS A 169 12.89 4.01 -14.12
N LEU A 170 11.59 3.73 -13.99
CA LEU A 170 10.83 3.04 -15.02
C LEU A 170 9.99 4.04 -15.80
N LYS A 171 10.02 3.91 -17.12
CA LYS A 171 9.07 4.55 -18.02
C LYS A 171 8.12 3.50 -18.56
N VAL A 172 6.86 3.89 -18.68
CA VAL A 172 5.80 3.02 -19.15
C VAL A 172 5.12 3.72 -20.29
N ASP A 173 5.12 3.06 -21.45
CA ASP A 173 4.49 3.54 -22.66
C ASP A 173 3.71 2.41 -23.31
N GLY A 174 2.38 2.56 -23.38
CA GLY A 174 1.49 1.50 -23.88
C GLY A 174 1.61 0.21 -23.07
N SER A 175 2.13 -0.85 -23.67
CA SER A 175 2.41 -2.16 -23.04
C SER A 175 3.90 -2.39 -22.72
N SER A 176 4.76 -1.40 -22.99
CA SER A 176 6.21 -1.50 -22.84
C SER A 176 6.66 -0.85 -21.54
N VAL A 177 7.55 -1.53 -20.83
CA VAL A 177 8.20 -1.02 -19.63
C VAL A 177 9.68 -0.83 -19.96
N THR A 178 10.18 0.40 -19.85
CA THR A 178 11.57 0.74 -20.16
C THR A 178 12.29 1.17 -18.88
N LEU A 179 13.35 0.48 -18.52
CA LEU A 179 14.28 0.87 -17.46
C LEU A 179 15.20 1.97 -17.99
N CYS A 180 15.21 3.12 -17.32
CA CYS A 180 16.06 4.26 -17.64
C CYS A 180 17.02 4.51 -16.48
N ALA A 181 18.29 4.78 -16.76
CA ALA A 181 19.27 5.20 -15.76
C ALA A 181 20.39 6.03 -16.38
N GLU A 182 21.21 6.64 -15.54
CA GLU A 182 22.53 7.11 -15.94
C GLU A 182 23.59 6.10 -15.48
N LEU A 183 24.35 5.55 -16.42
CA LEU A 183 25.34 4.49 -16.20
C LEU A 183 26.76 5.03 -16.39
N LEU A 184 27.68 4.66 -15.49
CA LEU A 184 29.08 5.05 -15.55
C LEU A 184 29.80 4.37 -16.72
N ASP A 185 30.47 5.14 -17.57
CA ASP A 185 31.29 4.63 -18.68
C ASP A 185 32.76 4.42 -18.27
N ARG A 186 33.59 3.91 -19.19
CA ARG A 186 35.02 3.66 -18.93
C ARG A 186 35.84 4.93 -18.71
N SER A 187 35.35 6.09 -19.17
CA SER A 187 35.97 7.38 -18.86
C SER A 187 35.57 7.93 -17.49
N GLY A 188 34.66 7.26 -16.78
CA GLY A 188 34.14 7.73 -15.50
C GLY A 188 33.02 8.76 -15.63
N GLU A 189 32.46 8.92 -16.84
CA GLU A 189 31.32 9.81 -17.09
C GLU A 189 30.00 9.04 -17.05
N TYR A 190 28.95 9.68 -16.59
CA TYR A 190 27.62 9.07 -16.54
C TYR A 190 26.86 9.33 -17.84
N ARG A 191 26.45 8.26 -18.54
CA ARG A 191 25.68 8.32 -19.78
C ARG A 191 24.24 7.89 -19.55
N SER A 192 23.29 8.60 -20.16
CA SER A 192 21.89 8.18 -20.16
C SER A 192 21.72 6.90 -20.98
N ALA A 193 21.15 5.88 -20.36
CA ALA A 193 20.87 4.58 -20.96
C ALA A 193 19.43 4.18 -20.69
N SER A 194 18.85 3.44 -21.63
CA SER A 194 17.52 2.86 -21.49
C SER A 194 17.48 1.47 -22.08
N VAL A 195 16.74 0.56 -21.45
CA VAL A 195 16.53 -0.80 -21.93
C VAL A 195 15.09 -1.22 -21.67
N ASP A 196 14.49 -1.92 -22.63
CA ASP A 196 13.16 -2.49 -22.44
C ASP A 196 13.24 -3.68 -21.48
N VAL A 197 12.39 -3.67 -20.47
CA VAL A 197 12.23 -4.76 -19.50
C VAL A 197 11.18 -5.71 -20.06
N PRO A 198 11.58 -6.90 -20.55
CA PRO A 198 10.64 -7.82 -21.13
C PRO A 198 9.62 -8.28 -20.08
N ILE A 199 8.36 -8.34 -20.50
CA ILE A 199 7.22 -8.71 -19.65
C ILE A 199 7.42 -10.10 -19.01
N SER A 200 8.24 -10.98 -19.59
CA SER A 200 8.62 -12.27 -19.00
C SER A 200 9.28 -12.11 -17.62
N ILE A 201 10.15 -11.12 -17.44
CA ILE A 201 10.77 -10.82 -16.14
C ILE A 201 9.71 -10.40 -15.12
N LEU A 202 8.64 -9.73 -15.58
CA LEU A 202 7.51 -9.32 -14.74
C LEU A 202 6.58 -10.49 -14.39
N ARG A 203 6.51 -11.51 -15.25
CA ARG A 203 5.56 -12.63 -15.16
C ARG A 203 6.08 -13.87 -14.43
N GLU A 204 7.40 -14.04 -14.31
CA GLU A 204 7.93 -15.23 -13.65
C GLU A 204 7.66 -15.23 -12.15
N VAL A 205 6.56 -15.89 -11.77
CA VAL A 205 6.24 -16.28 -10.41
C VAL A 205 7.21 -17.38 -9.99
N LYS A 206 8.17 -17.06 -9.10
CA LYS A 206 8.73 -18.13 -8.26
C LYS A 206 7.58 -18.58 -7.37
N LYS A 207 7.11 -19.82 -7.54
CA LYS A 207 6.22 -20.46 -6.57
C LYS A 207 6.90 -20.32 -5.21
N VAL A 208 6.36 -19.47 -4.34
CA VAL A 208 6.71 -19.50 -2.93
C VAL A 208 6.29 -20.91 -2.47
N PRO A 209 7.22 -21.73 -1.94
CA PRO A 209 6.82 -23.01 -1.39
C PRO A 209 5.79 -22.73 -0.31
N GLU A 210 4.63 -23.39 -0.39
CA GLU A 210 3.62 -23.33 0.67
C GLU A 210 4.33 -23.55 2.01
N PRO A 211 4.05 -22.72 3.03
CA PRO A 211 4.59 -22.99 4.35
C PRO A 211 4.12 -24.38 4.74
N GLU A 212 5.06 -25.31 4.92
CA GLU A 212 4.76 -26.62 5.47
C GLU A 212 4.03 -26.39 6.80
N VAL A 213 2.72 -26.64 6.79
CA VAL A 213 1.94 -26.70 8.00
C VAL A 213 2.53 -27.87 8.79
N ARG A 214 3.42 -27.55 9.73
CA ARG A 214 3.86 -28.49 10.75
C ARG A 214 2.58 -29.00 11.41
N LYS A 215 2.18 -30.23 11.07
CA LYS A 215 1.21 -31.00 11.84
C LYS A 215 1.77 -31.08 13.25
N VAL A 216 1.31 -30.18 14.12
CA VAL A 216 1.54 -30.30 15.55
C VAL A 216 0.85 -31.60 15.93
N ARG A 217 1.65 -32.63 16.22
CA ARG A 217 1.14 -33.83 16.88
C ARG A 217 0.62 -33.35 18.23
N GLU A 218 -0.68 -33.39 18.38
CA GLU A 218 -1.37 -33.32 19.65
C GLU A 218 -0.83 -34.48 20.49
N VAL A 219 0.08 -34.17 21.42
CA VAL A 219 0.51 -35.11 22.44
C VAL A 219 -0.54 -34.99 23.53
N GLU A 220 -1.42 -35.97 23.58
CA GLU A 220 -2.42 -36.17 24.62
C GLU A 220 -1.67 -36.45 25.94
N GLU A 221 -1.32 -35.38 26.67
CA GLU A 221 -0.73 -35.49 28.00
C GLU A 221 -1.85 -35.83 28.99
N ALA A 222 -1.84 -37.07 29.48
CA ALA A 222 -2.77 -37.54 30.49
C ALA A 222 -2.67 -36.69 31.77
N PRO A 223 -3.79 -36.30 32.39
CA PRO A 223 -3.76 -35.51 33.61
C PRO A 223 -3.16 -36.32 34.78
N PRO A 224 -2.35 -35.69 35.66
CA PRO A 224 -1.75 -36.37 36.79
C PRO A 224 -2.81 -36.76 37.84
N PRO A 225 -2.59 -37.88 38.56
CA PRO A 225 -3.53 -38.36 39.56
C PRO A 225 -3.60 -37.43 40.77
N TYR A 226 -4.82 -37.01 41.12
CA TYR A 226 -5.15 -36.31 42.36
C TYR A 226 -4.76 -37.16 43.57
N LYS A 227 -3.86 -36.63 44.41
CA LYS A 227 -3.68 -37.11 45.78
C LYS A 227 -4.66 -36.40 46.71
N SER A 228 -5.59 -37.17 47.24
CA SER A 228 -6.41 -36.84 48.40
C SER A 228 -5.53 -36.60 49.62
N ASN A 229 -5.74 -35.50 50.34
CA ASN A 229 -5.50 -35.43 51.78
C ASN A 229 -6.66 -34.65 52.40
N ALA A 230 -7.26 -35.29 53.40
CA ALA A 230 -8.32 -34.78 54.24
C ALA A 230 -7.73 -34.07 55.48
N GLU A 231 -8.64 -33.43 56.23
CA GLU A 231 -8.57 -33.02 57.64
C GLU A 231 -7.85 -31.70 57.97
N PHE A 232 -8.65 -30.66 58.26
CA PHE A 232 -8.77 -30.01 59.59
C PHE A 232 -9.85 -28.90 59.47
N ASP A 233 -11.05 -29.06 60.00
CA ASP A 233 -11.51 -28.93 61.40
C ASP A 233 -11.87 -27.48 61.81
N ASP A 234 -12.92 -27.43 62.62
CA ASP A 234 -13.88 -26.40 62.97
C ASP A 234 -13.35 -24.99 63.33
N SER A 235 -14.19 -23.98 63.08
CA SER A 235 -14.96 -23.25 64.13
C SER A 235 -15.27 -21.79 63.76
N ASP A 236 -16.54 -21.41 63.98
CA ASP A 236 -17.04 -20.10 64.46
C ASP A 236 -16.78 -18.84 63.59
N SER A 237 -17.65 -17.84 63.46
CA SER A 237 -18.90 -17.47 64.11
C SER A 237 -19.43 -16.22 63.38
N GLU A 238 -20.76 -16.10 63.33
CA GLU A 238 -21.61 -14.92 63.49
C GLU A 238 -21.29 -13.52 62.89
N ASN A 239 -22.41 -12.84 62.59
CA ASN A 239 -22.63 -11.40 62.39
C ASN A 239 -22.25 -10.86 60.99
N GLY A 240 -23.11 -10.19 60.24
CA GLY A 240 -24.32 -9.45 60.59
C GLY A 240 -24.30 -8.15 59.78
N GLY A 241 -25.46 -7.56 59.52
CA GLY A 241 -25.54 -6.13 59.23
C GLY A 241 -25.82 -5.74 57.78
N TRP A 242 -27.06 -5.32 57.58
CA TRP A 242 -27.57 -4.54 56.47
C TRP A 242 -26.89 -3.16 56.39
N ALA A 243 -26.71 -2.62 55.18
CA ALA A 243 -26.87 -1.18 54.89
C ALA A 243 -26.82 -0.89 53.38
N THR A 244 -27.95 -0.47 52.82
CA THR A 244 -28.05 0.58 51.79
C THR A 244 -28.22 1.94 52.52
N PRO A 245 -28.35 3.13 51.88
CA PRO A 245 -27.84 3.73 50.64
C PRO A 245 -27.05 5.05 50.99
N PRO A 246 -26.92 6.15 50.19
CA PRO A 246 -28.04 6.99 49.73
C PRO A 246 -27.93 7.58 48.31
N THR A 247 -29.12 7.90 47.81
CA THR A 247 -29.47 8.84 46.75
C THR A 247 -29.09 10.28 47.11
N THR A 248 -28.71 11.11 46.12
CA THR A 248 -28.76 12.59 46.20
C THR A 248 -29.06 13.10 44.78
N THR A 249 -30.30 13.52 44.45
CA THR A 249 -30.83 14.92 44.45
C THR A 249 -29.86 15.94 43.82
N ASP A 250 -30.10 16.47 42.62
CA ASP A 250 -31.07 17.52 42.20
C ASP A 250 -30.45 18.93 42.20
N GLY A 251 -30.89 19.78 41.25
CA GLY A 251 -30.53 21.19 41.07
C GLY A 251 -29.75 21.48 39.77
N SER A 252 -30.38 21.96 38.69
CA SER A 252 -30.66 23.39 38.38
C SER A 252 -29.37 24.13 37.96
N GLU A 253 -29.28 24.98 36.92
CA GLU A 253 -30.21 25.95 36.37
C GLU A 253 -29.91 26.22 34.88
N PHE A 254 -30.98 26.59 34.19
CA PHE A 254 -31.03 27.30 32.92
C PHE A 254 -30.87 28.81 33.19
N GLU A 255 -30.42 29.56 32.17
CA GLU A 255 -30.46 31.03 31.97
C GLU A 255 -29.10 31.76 31.93
N GLY A 256 -28.89 32.48 30.81
CA GLY A 256 -27.73 33.29 30.48
C GLY A 256 -27.43 33.29 28.98
#